data_AF-A0A1X0N156-F1
#
_entry.id   AF-A0A1X0N156-F1
#
_cell.length_a   1.000
_cell.length_b   1.000
_cell.length_c   1.000
_cell.angle_alpha   90.00
_cell.angle_beta   90.00
_cell.angle_gamma   90.00
#
_symmetry.space_group_name_H-M   'P 1'
#
loop_
_entity.id
_entity.type
_entity.pdbx_description
1 polymer ?
#
loop_
_entity_poly.entity_id
_entity_poly.type
_entity_poly.pdbx_seq_one_letter_code
_entity_poly.pdbx_strand_id
1 'polypeptide(L)' 'MPDNPKQADALRRQRIYRERQRADGFKQNTLWIHIECELQGRMAAREGKPFLPFLSRDPLSWMIGWMNEMLRNR' A
#
# COMPACT_ATOMS: atom_id res chain seq x y z
N MET A 1 -6.20 -29.65 -4.85
CA MET A 1 -6.71 -28.70 -5.86
C MET A 1 -7.93 -28.03 -5.25
N PRO A 2 -8.26 -26.76 -5.51
CA PRO A 2 -9.47 -26.17 -4.94
C PRO A 2 -10.69 -26.95 -5.43
N ASP A 3 -11.47 -27.50 -4.50
CA ASP A 3 -12.64 -28.34 -4.80
C ASP A 3 -13.82 -27.55 -5.38
N ASN A 4 -13.74 -26.21 -5.36
CA ASN A 4 -14.75 -25.29 -5.87
C ASN A 4 -14.28 -24.57 -7.16
N PRO A 5 -14.98 -24.75 -8.30
CA PRO A 5 -14.66 -24.08 -9.57
C PRO A 5 -14.55 -22.55 -9.48
N LYS A 6 -15.34 -21.89 -8.62
CA LYS A 6 -15.28 -20.43 -8.43
C LYS A 6 -13.97 -19.99 -7.76
N GLN A 7 -13.48 -20.79 -6.82
CA GLN A 7 -12.21 -20.53 -6.13
C GLN A 7 -11.03 -20.74 -7.09
N ALA A 8 -11.08 -21.77 -7.94
CA ALA A 8 -10.08 -22.01 -8.97
C ALA A 8 -9.96 -20.82 -9.95
N ASP A 9 -11.09 -20.27 -10.40
CA ASP A 9 -11.09 -19.11 -11.29
C ASP A 9 -10.58 -17.84 -10.60
N ALA A 10 -10.94 -17.60 -9.34
CA ALA A 10 -10.42 -16.47 -8.57
C ALA A 10 -8.88 -16.51 -8.42
N LEU A 11 -8.32 -17.69 -8.10
CA LEU A 11 -6.87 -17.89 -8.01
C LEU A 11 -6.18 -17.68 -9.37
N ARG A 12 -6.78 -18.13 -10.47
CA ARG A 12 -6.28 -17.91 -11.82
C ARG A 12 -6.21 -16.42 -12.16
N ARG A 13 -7.28 -15.65 -11.88
CA ARG A 13 -7.30 -14.20 -12.10
C ARG A 13 -6.22 -13.48 -11.28
N GLN A 14 -6.07 -13.86 -10.00
CA GLN A 14 -5.05 -13.28 -9.13
C GLN A 14 -3.64 -13.56 -9.65
N ARG A 15 -3.38 -14.76 -10.16
CA ARG A 15 -2.10 -15.12 -10.77
C ARG A 15 -1.80 -14.28 -12.02
N ILE A 16 -2.75 -14.18 -12.96
CA ILE A 16 -2.58 -13.40 -14.19
C ILE A 16 -2.29 -11.93 -13.86
N TYR A 17 -3.01 -11.36 -12.90
CA TYR A 17 -2.76 -9.99 -12.45
C TYR A 17 -1.34 -9.80 -11.90
N ARG A 18 -0.87 -10.71 -11.03
CA ARG A 18 0.51 -10.64 -10.52
C ARG A 18 1.56 -10.78 -11.61
N GLU A 19 1.32 -11.61 -12.62
CA GLU A 19 2.24 -11.77 -13.77
C GLU A 19 2.35 -10.47 -14.58
N ARG A 20 1.23 -9.79 -14.85
CA ARG A 20 1.22 -8.47 -15.50
C ARG A 20 1.98 -7.43 -14.68
N GLN A 21 1.72 -7.36 -13.37
CA GLN A 21 2.42 -6.42 -12.50
C GLN A 21 3.94 -6.67 -12.48
N ARG A 22 4.37 -7.93 -12.50
CA ARG A 22 5.81 -8.24 -12.62
C ARG A 22 6.40 -7.84 -13.97
N ALA A 23 5.65 -8.03 -15.06
CA ALA A 23 6.08 -7.59 -16.38
C ALA A 23 6.26 -6.06 -16.44
N ASP A 24 5.43 -5.31 -15.70
CA ASP A 24 5.53 -3.86 -15.55
C ASP A 24 6.63 -3.42 -14.54
N GLY A 25 7.41 -4.36 -14.02
CA GLY A 25 8.54 -4.09 -13.11
C GLY A 25 8.18 -4.01 -11.62
N PHE A 26 6.92 -4.29 -11.24
CA PHE A 26 6.51 -4.28 -9.83
C PHE A 26 6.89 -5.58 -9.10
N LYS A 27 7.25 -5.44 -7.83
CA LYS A 27 7.40 -6.55 -6.88
C LYS A 27 6.33 -6.45 -5.79
N GLN A 28 5.59 -7.54 -5.57
CA GLN A 28 4.66 -7.63 -4.45
C GLN A 28 5.44 -7.94 -3.16
N ASN A 29 5.38 -7.04 -2.18
CA ASN A 29 5.86 -7.27 -0.82
C ASN A 29 4.66 -7.17 0.13
N THR A 30 4.62 -8.01 1.16
CA THR A 30 3.66 -7.88 2.26
C THR A 30 4.31 -7.12 3.40
N LEU A 31 3.66 -6.05 3.86
CA LEU A 31 4.16 -5.16 4.89
C LEU A 31 3.12 -5.03 6.02
N TRP A 32 3.60 -4.85 7.25
CA TRP A 32 2.76 -4.43 8.37
C TRP A 32 2.81 -2.90 8.48
N ILE A 33 1.65 -2.29 8.73
CA ILE A 33 1.52 -0.83 8.87
C ILE A 33 1.24 -0.48 10.33
N HIS A 34 2.07 0.36 10.91
CA HIS A 34 1.85 0.93 12.24
C HIS A 34 0.78 2.03 12.15
N ILE A 35 -0.44 1.69 12.59
CA ILE A 35 -1.65 2.52 12.42
C ILE A 35 -1.45 3.96 12.93
N GLU A 36 -0.79 4.15 14.07
CA GLU A 36 -0.56 5.49 14.61
C GLU A 36 0.37 6.32 13.73
N CYS A 37 1.42 5.71 13.16
CA CYS A 37 2.38 6.43 12.32
C CYS A 37 1.75 6.78 10.97
N GLU A 38 0.94 5.87 10.41
CA GLU A 38 0.13 6.15 9.22
C GLU A 38 -0.81 7.34 9.45
N LEU A 39 -1.50 7.38 10.59
CA LEU A 39 -2.37 8.50 10.94
C LEU A 39 -1.59 9.81 11.09
N GLN A 40 -0.43 9.80 11.76
CA GLN A 40 0.44 10.97 11.88
C GLN A 40 0.87 11.51 10.50
N GLY A 41 1.23 10.63 9.57
CA GLY A 41 1.59 11.02 8.20
C GLY A 41 0.42 11.64 7.44
N ARG A 42 -0.76 11.03 7.57
CA ARG A 42 -2.00 11.55 6.97
C ARG A 42 -2.34 12.95 7.50
N MET A 43 -2.27 13.16 8.81
CA MET A 43 -2.53 14.46 9.43
C MET A 43 -1.50 15.51 9.00
N ALA A 44 -0.21 15.13 8.91
CA ALA A 44 0.83 16.04 8.43
C ALA A 44 0.58 16.50 6.99
N ALA A 45 0.20 15.60 6.08
CA ALA A 45 -0.18 15.96 4.72
C ALA A 45 -1.38 16.92 4.69
N ARG A 46 -2.42 16.61 5.48
CA ARG A 46 -3.64 17.43 5.59
C ARG A 46 -3.35 18.84 6.13
N GLU A 47 -2.38 18.97 7.01
CA GLU A 47 -1.91 20.25 7.56
C GLU A 47 -0.93 20.99 6.63
N GLY A 48 -0.60 20.43 5.47
CA GLY A 48 0.36 21.02 4.52
C GLY A 48 1.82 20.94 4.97
N LYS A 49 2.13 20.08 5.95
CA LYS A 49 3.51 19.88 6.42
C LYS A 49 4.36 19.16 5.37
N PRO A 50 5.67 19.46 5.31
CA PRO A 50 6.58 18.80 4.39
C PRO A 50 6.69 17.29 4.66
N PHE A 51 7.06 16.55 3.62
CA PHE A 51 7.27 15.11 3.68
C PHE A 51 8.53 14.77 4.48
N LEU A 52 8.39 14.40 5.76
CA LEU A 52 9.48 14.12 6.70
C LEU A 52 9.30 12.77 7.44
N PRO A 53 9.25 11.63 6.73
CA PRO A 53 8.96 10.33 7.34
C PRO A 53 10.01 9.85 8.34
N PHE A 54 11.28 10.24 8.15
CA PHE A 54 12.42 9.77 8.96
C PHE A 54 12.40 10.27 10.41
N LEU A 55 11.52 11.22 10.75
CA LEU A 55 11.31 11.68 12.11
C LEU A 55 10.26 10.83 12.87
N SER A 56 9.55 9.93 12.18
CA SER A 56 8.57 9.05 12.79
C SER A 56 9.20 7.76 13.31
N ARG A 57 8.54 7.13 14.30
CA ARG A 57 8.88 5.81 14.83
C ARG A 57 8.90 4.74 13.75
N ASP A 58 7.97 4.81 12.79
CA ASP A 58 7.93 3.95 11.61
C ASP A 58 7.82 4.83 10.36
N PRO A 59 8.95 5.12 9.70
CA PRO A 59 8.99 5.99 8.53
C PRO A 59 8.16 5.47 7.35
N LEU A 60 8.08 4.15 7.14
CA LEU A 60 7.33 3.58 6.02
C LEU A 60 5.83 3.75 6.23
N SER A 61 5.35 3.43 7.43
CA SER A 61 3.95 3.61 7.80
C SER A 61 3.54 5.09 7.71
N TRP A 62 4.39 6.00 8.21
CA TRP A 62 4.15 7.44 8.10
C TRP A 62 4.09 7.92 6.64
N MET A 63 5.07 7.50 5.83
CA MET A 63 5.11 7.85 4.40
C MET A 63 3.83 7.42 3.68
N ILE A 64 3.34 6.21 3.93
CA ILE A 64 2.10 5.70 3.32
C ILE A 64 0.92 6.60 3.66
N GLY A 65 0.78 7.00 4.92
CA GLY A 65 -0.29 7.90 5.35
C GLY A 65 -0.25 9.26 4.65
N TRP A 66 0.94 9.86 4.57
CA TRP A 66 1.14 11.16 3.91
C TRP A 66 0.84 11.08 2.40
N MET A 67 1.37 10.06 1.71
CA MET A 67 1.15 9.87 0.28
C MET A 67 -0.31 9.60 -0.06
N ASN A 68 -1.00 8.78 0.74
CA ASN A 68 -2.43 8.49 0.53
C ASN A 68 -3.29 9.76 0.61
N GLU A 69 -3.01 10.66 1.56
CA GLU A 69 -3.72 11.92 1.68
C GLU A 69 -3.46 12.85 0.48
N MET A 70 -2.20 12.97 0.06
CA MET A 70 -1.83 13.82 -1.08
C MET A 70 -2.41 13.31 -2.41
N LEU A 71 -2.49 11.99 -2.59
CA LEU A 71 -3.06 11.38 -3.80
C LEU A 71 -4.60 11.42 -3.80
N ARG A 72 -5.25 11.47 -2.63
CA ARG A 72 -6.71 11.61 -2.54
C ARG A 72 -7.20 12.98 -3.03
N ASN A 73 -6.40 14.03 -2.84
CA ASN A 73 -6.75 15.41 -3.16
C ASN A 73 -6.25 15.85 -4.55
N ARG A 74 -5.77 14.91 -5.38
CA ARG A 74 -5.41 15.10 -6.79
C ARG A 74 -6.46 14.49 -7.70
#